data_AF-A0A8B3D1N4-F1
#
_entry.id   AF-A0A8B3D1N4-F1
#
_cell.length_a   1.000
_cell.length_b   1.000
_cell.length_c   1.000
_cell.angle_alpha   90.00
_cell.angle_beta   90.00
_cell.angle_gamma   90.00
#
_symmetry.space_group_name_H-M   'P 1'
#
loop_
_entity.id
_entity.type
_entity.pdbx_description
1 polymer ?
#
loop_
_entity_poly.entity_id
_entity_poly.type
_entity_poly.pdbx_seq_one_letter_code
_entity_poly.pdbx_strand_id
1 'polypeptide(L)'
;MEKRKGLSRKSDKLKEAVEFLKKRKDRRRIHLFESDCDLRKKGNTFIVGYNAQAAVDCKSNMIVSQSVETGQADVLFAEKMIQKVESCYRSLKPENHDLRKIQYILDAGYASESNFRTLKDFDLYCPDRTITKLFQAGKIPKLPALLKRKPKQIRFAFEKIHNRFVCPTGRILKFRSEKHLHGKGSHSDFRSTGCSDCKLKRFCTKGKKKSILVNSNYLKSNYIHLSPSKNYSPNETSSFYTMEMRRKLQIPKSRKIYAKRFPSVEGVFGVIKGARKGSKFLRKGLENVSLECSERCSAHNIGKLCGFRNI
;
A
#
# COMPACT_ATOMS: atom_id res chain seq x y z
N MET A 1 44.68 25.22 -10.40
CA MET A 1 43.63 25.18 -11.46
C MET A 1 42.52 24.14 -11.21
N GLU A 2 42.82 22.95 -10.65
CA GLU A 2 41.80 21.88 -10.44
C GLU A 2 40.64 22.28 -9.52
N LYS A 3 40.89 23.00 -8.42
CA LYS A 3 39.81 23.50 -7.53
C LYS A 3 38.80 24.39 -8.27
N ARG A 4 39.26 25.26 -9.18
CA ARG A 4 38.40 26.12 -10.01
C ARG A 4 37.57 25.30 -11.00
N LYS A 5 38.16 24.29 -11.66
CA LYS A 5 37.42 23.36 -12.55
C LYS A 5 36.34 22.56 -11.80
N GLY A 6 36.64 22.11 -10.58
CA GLY A 6 35.68 21.41 -9.72
C GLY A 6 34.51 22.29 -9.25
N LEU A 7 34.79 23.56 -8.93
CA LEU A 7 33.77 24.55 -8.55
C LEU A 7 32.86 24.91 -9.72
N SER A 8 33.42 25.08 -10.92
CA SER A 8 32.63 25.35 -12.14
C SER A 8 31.65 24.21 -12.42
N ARG A 9 32.14 22.96 -12.43
CA ARG A 9 31.28 21.78 -12.63
C ARG A 9 30.15 21.68 -11.62
N LYS A 10 30.39 22.02 -10.35
CA LYS A 10 29.34 22.04 -9.32
C LYS A 10 28.31 23.14 -9.56
N SER A 11 28.74 24.32 -9.99
CA SER A 11 27.86 25.43 -10.36
C SER A 11 26.92 25.05 -11.50
N ASP A 12 27.46 24.43 -12.55
CA ASP A 12 26.68 24.00 -13.71
C ASP A 12 25.65 22.93 -13.33
N LYS A 13 26.05 21.94 -12.51
CA LYS A 13 25.14 20.92 -11.99
C LYS A 13 24.07 21.48 -11.06
N LEU A 14 24.37 22.54 -10.29
CA LEU A 14 23.39 23.24 -9.47
C LEU A 14 22.34 23.95 -10.35
N LYS A 15 22.76 24.57 -11.46
CA LYS A 15 21.83 25.20 -12.41
C LYS A 15 20.89 24.18 -13.04
N GLU A 16 21.44 23.07 -13.56
CA GLU A 16 20.65 21.95 -14.08
C GLU A 16 19.67 21.41 -13.02
N ALA A 17 20.13 21.28 -11.78
CA ALA A 17 19.32 20.79 -10.68
C ALA A 17 18.13 21.70 -10.35
N VAL A 18 18.35 23.01 -10.31
CA VAL A 18 17.29 23.99 -10.09
C VAL A 18 16.28 23.95 -11.22
N GLU A 19 16.74 23.84 -12.46
CA GLU A 19 15.84 23.76 -13.61
C GLU A 19 15.00 22.47 -13.62
N PHE A 20 15.61 21.34 -13.26
CA PHE A 20 14.90 20.08 -13.07
C PHE A 20 13.80 20.18 -11.99
N LEU A 21 14.11 20.82 -10.85
CA LEU A 21 13.13 21.05 -9.78
C LEU A 21 11.99 21.98 -10.22
N LYS A 22 12.28 23.01 -11.03
CA LYS A 22 11.25 23.90 -11.58
C LYS A 22 10.28 23.15 -12.50
N LYS A 23 10.77 22.20 -13.30
CA LYS A 23 9.96 21.37 -14.20
C LYS A 23 9.13 20.30 -13.45
N ARG A 24 9.55 19.87 -12.27
CA ARG A 24 8.89 18.84 -11.45
C ARG A 24 8.48 19.35 -10.07
N LYS A 25 7.32 20.01 -9.99
CA LYS A 25 6.78 20.59 -8.76
C LYS A 25 6.46 19.55 -7.66
N ASP A 26 6.29 18.28 -8.04
CA ASP A 26 6.11 17.14 -7.14
C ASP A 26 7.38 16.78 -6.37
N ARG A 27 8.55 17.23 -6.84
CA ARG A 27 9.85 16.91 -6.26
C ARG A 27 10.41 18.05 -5.44
N ARG A 28 10.70 17.78 -4.16
CA ARG A 28 11.28 18.78 -3.24
C ARG A 28 12.80 18.82 -3.22
N ARG A 29 13.45 17.77 -3.72
CA ARG A 29 14.90 17.57 -3.62
C ARG A 29 15.38 16.69 -4.76
N ILE A 30 16.64 16.87 -5.16
CA ILE A 30 17.33 15.99 -6.10
C ILE A 30 18.75 15.72 -5.67
N HIS A 31 19.34 14.64 -6.16
CA HIS A 31 20.77 14.43 -6.08
C HIS A 31 21.46 15.07 -7.29
N LEU A 32 22.52 15.84 -7.05
CA LEU A 32 23.18 16.67 -8.08
C LEU A 32 23.72 15.88 -9.27
N PHE A 33 24.16 14.64 -9.04
CA PHE A 33 24.75 13.78 -10.08
C PHE A 33 23.82 12.66 -10.53
N GLU A 34 22.65 12.56 -9.91
CA GLU A 34 21.62 11.59 -10.23
C GLU A 34 20.25 12.22 -10.01
N SER A 35 19.79 12.98 -11.00
CA SER A 35 18.54 13.73 -10.88
C SER A 35 17.32 12.84 -10.78
N ASP A 36 17.38 11.57 -11.21
CA ASP A 36 16.22 10.67 -11.19
C ASP A 36 16.09 9.86 -9.89
N CYS A 37 17.14 9.71 -9.08
CA CYS A 37 17.07 8.92 -7.86
C CYS A 37 16.47 9.69 -6.67
N ASP A 38 15.92 8.97 -5.70
CA ASP A 38 15.38 9.56 -4.46
C ASP A 38 16.11 9.00 -3.23
N LEU A 39 15.88 9.63 -2.08
CA LEU A 39 16.40 9.17 -0.80
C LEU A 39 15.54 8.04 -0.26
N ARG A 40 16.17 6.91 0.00
CA ARG A 40 15.56 5.74 0.62
C ARG A 40 16.12 5.54 2.02
N LYS A 41 15.24 5.27 2.98
CA LYS A 41 15.66 4.94 4.34
C LYS A 41 16.23 3.52 4.36
N LYS A 42 17.46 3.34 4.85
CA LYS A 42 18.11 2.05 5.09
C LYS A 42 18.56 2.01 6.55
N GLY A 43 17.77 1.36 7.41
CA GLY A 43 18.01 1.40 8.86
C GLY A 43 17.88 2.83 9.40
N ASN A 44 18.92 3.32 10.08
CA ASN A 44 19.00 4.69 10.59
C ASN A 44 19.61 5.69 9.61
N THR A 45 20.05 5.25 8.43
CA THR A 45 20.65 6.12 7.42
C THR A 45 19.74 6.30 6.21
N PHE A 46 20.00 7.35 5.44
CA PHE A 46 19.38 7.54 4.13
C PHE A 46 20.41 7.27 3.06
N ILE A 47 20.02 6.47 2.07
CA ILE A 47 20.82 6.20 0.89
C ILE A 47 20.13 6.81 -0.32
N VAL A 48 20.93 7.33 -1.24
CA VAL A 48 20.47 7.80 -2.53
C VAL A 48 20.38 6.59 -3.46
N GLY A 49 19.22 6.34 -4.08
CA GLY A 49 19.11 5.24 -5.04
C GLY A 49 17.70 4.94 -5.52
N TYR A 50 17.60 3.90 -6.32
CA TYR A 50 16.34 3.46 -6.93
C TYR A 50 15.70 2.33 -6.14
N ASN A 51 14.37 2.21 -6.26
CA ASN A 51 13.61 1.16 -5.62
C ASN A 51 13.25 0.04 -6.59
N ALA A 52 13.96 -1.08 -6.50
CA ALA A 52 13.69 -2.27 -7.30
C ALA A 52 12.61 -3.13 -6.65
N GLN A 53 11.52 -3.34 -7.37
CA GLN A 53 10.36 -4.15 -7.00
C GLN A 53 10.33 -5.39 -7.88
N ALA A 54 9.96 -6.54 -7.31
CA ALA A 54 9.82 -7.79 -8.07
C ALA A 54 8.64 -8.61 -7.55
N ALA A 55 7.93 -9.26 -8.47
CA ALA A 55 6.92 -10.27 -8.19
C ALA A 55 7.47 -11.64 -8.60
N VAL A 56 7.36 -12.60 -7.68
CA VAL A 56 7.94 -13.95 -7.84
C VAL A 56 6.82 -14.98 -7.74
N ASP A 57 6.80 -15.93 -8.67
CA ASP A 57 5.95 -17.11 -8.54
C ASP A 57 6.51 -18.03 -7.45
N CYS A 58 5.70 -18.31 -6.42
CA CYS A 58 6.13 -19.08 -5.26
C CYS A 58 6.42 -20.55 -5.57
N LYS A 59 5.90 -21.11 -6.68
CA LYS A 59 6.12 -22.52 -7.02
C LYS A 59 7.45 -22.70 -7.75
N SER A 60 7.72 -21.88 -8.76
CA SER A 60 8.94 -21.96 -9.57
C SER A 60 10.12 -21.14 -9.01
N ASN A 61 9.86 -20.17 -8.12
CA ASN A 61 10.81 -19.13 -7.71
C ASN A 61 11.35 -18.30 -8.88
N MET A 62 10.60 -18.23 -9.97
CA MET A 62 10.87 -17.35 -11.10
C MET A 62 10.23 -15.98 -10.89
N ILE A 63 10.93 -14.94 -11.34
CA ILE A 63 10.44 -13.57 -11.34
C ILE A 63 9.48 -13.42 -12.51
N VAL A 64 8.22 -13.09 -12.21
CA VAL A 64 7.15 -12.90 -13.19
C VAL A 64 7.08 -11.45 -13.65
N SER A 65 7.38 -10.51 -12.76
CA SER A 65 7.40 -9.08 -13.10
C SER A 65 8.42 -8.33 -12.26
N GLN A 66 8.96 -7.24 -12.80
CA GLN A 66 9.86 -6.34 -12.10
C GLN A 66 9.54 -4.88 -12.44
N SER A 67 9.89 -3.96 -11.55
CA SER A 67 9.94 -2.54 -11.86
C SER A 67 10.99 -1.81 -11.03
N VAL A 68 11.50 -0.72 -11.58
CA VAL A 68 12.35 0.22 -10.86
C VAL A 68 11.57 1.52 -10.69
N GLU A 69 11.48 1.99 -9.46
CA GLU A 69 10.67 3.15 -9.10
C GLU A 69 11.52 4.20 -8.37
N THR A 70 11.15 5.46 -8.58
CA THR A 70 11.76 6.63 -7.94
C THR A 70 10.82 7.14 -6.84
N GLY A 71 10.78 6.44 -5.71
CA GLY A 71 9.98 6.88 -4.56
C GLY A 71 10.40 6.22 -3.25
N GLN A 72 10.11 6.90 -2.15
CA GLN A 72 10.66 6.57 -0.83
C GLN A 72 9.96 5.40 -0.14
N ALA A 73 8.69 5.15 -0.46
CA ALA A 73 7.85 4.20 0.26
C ALA A 73 7.29 3.13 -0.69
N ASP A 74 7.54 1.86 -0.34
CA ASP A 74 7.04 0.70 -1.09
C ASP A 74 5.52 0.66 -1.20
N VAL A 75 4.84 1.22 -0.19
CA VAL A 75 3.36 1.36 -0.13
C VAL A 75 2.76 1.84 -1.45
N LEU A 76 3.41 2.75 -2.17
CA LEU A 76 2.85 3.34 -3.40
C LEU A 76 2.87 2.39 -4.60
N PHE A 77 3.61 1.29 -4.54
CA PHE A 77 3.90 0.45 -5.72
C PHE A 77 3.17 -0.90 -5.72
N ALA A 78 2.42 -1.22 -4.66
CA ALA A 78 1.72 -2.50 -4.53
C ALA A 78 0.71 -2.71 -5.67
N GLU A 79 -0.15 -1.72 -5.91
CA GLU A 79 -1.19 -1.78 -6.95
C GLU A 79 -0.58 -1.91 -8.34
N LYS A 80 0.40 -1.06 -8.66
CA LYS A 80 1.13 -1.09 -9.93
C LYS A 80 1.74 -2.46 -10.20
N MET A 81 2.38 -3.07 -9.21
CA MET A 81 3.00 -4.40 -9.37
C MET A 81 1.94 -5.49 -9.61
N ILE A 82 0.84 -5.50 -8.85
CA ILE A 82 -0.25 -6.47 -9.03
C ILE A 82 -0.85 -6.33 -10.43
N GLN A 83 -1.09 -5.11 -10.91
CA GLN A 83 -1.60 -4.87 -12.26
C GLN A 83 -0.66 -5.43 -13.35
N LYS A 84 0.67 -5.27 -13.19
CA LYS A 84 1.65 -5.85 -14.12
C LYS A 84 1.60 -7.39 -14.11
N VAL A 85 1.45 -8.01 -12.93
CA VAL A 85 1.31 -9.46 -12.79
C VAL A 85 0.02 -9.95 -13.44
N GLU A 86 -1.12 -9.29 -13.19
CA GLU A 86 -2.41 -9.64 -13.79
C GLU A 86 -2.38 -9.50 -15.33
N SER A 87 -1.73 -8.46 -15.85
CA SER A 87 -1.54 -8.28 -17.29
C SER A 87 -0.74 -9.44 -17.90
N CYS A 88 0.43 -9.74 -17.31
CA CYS A 88 1.28 -10.85 -17.74
C CYS A 88 0.53 -12.20 -17.66
N TYR A 89 -0.23 -12.42 -16.58
CA TYR A 89 -1.01 -13.63 -16.39
C TYR A 89 -2.10 -13.78 -17.46
N ARG A 90 -2.81 -12.70 -17.81
CA ARG A 90 -3.82 -12.73 -18.89
C ARG A 90 -3.19 -13.05 -20.24
N SER A 91 -2.03 -12.50 -20.56
CA SER A 91 -1.33 -12.78 -21.82
C SER A 91 -0.83 -14.22 -21.95
N LEU A 92 -0.60 -14.91 -20.83
CA LEU A 92 -0.06 -16.27 -20.82
C LEU A 92 -1.14 -17.36 -20.64
N LYS A 93 -2.40 -16.98 -20.42
CA LYS A 93 -3.47 -17.93 -20.13
C LYS A 93 -4.01 -18.61 -21.41
N PRO A 94 -4.10 -19.95 -21.45
CA PRO A 94 -4.90 -20.66 -22.45
C PRO A 94 -6.41 -20.50 -22.18
N GLU A 95 -7.24 -20.72 -23.20
CA GLU A 95 -8.71 -20.53 -23.19
C GLU A 95 -9.44 -21.43 -22.17
N ASN A 96 -8.86 -22.58 -21.78
CA ASN A 96 -9.46 -23.52 -20.83
C ASN A 96 -9.14 -23.15 -19.37
N HIS A 97 -10.18 -22.69 -18.68
CA HIS A 97 -10.07 -21.82 -17.51
C HIS A 97 -9.88 -22.59 -16.19
N ASP A 98 -8.78 -22.37 -15.48
CA ASP A 98 -8.72 -22.63 -14.04
C ASP A 98 -9.37 -21.42 -13.31
N LEU A 99 -10.43 -21.66 -12.55
CA LEU A 99 -11.17 -20.64 -11.78
C LEU A 99 -10.39 -20.13 -10.56
N ARG A 100 -9.17 -20.62 -10.35
CA ARG A 100 -8.32 -20.28 -9.21
C ARG A 100 -7.80 -18.85 -9.33
N LYS A 101 -8.19 -18.03 -8.35
CA LYS A 101 -7.69 -16.67 -8.15
C LYS A 101 -6.24 -16.69 -7.66
N ILE A 102 -5.40 -15.79 -8.18
CA ILE A 102 -4.02 -15.65 -7.72
C ILE A 102 -4.00 -15.23 -6.25
N GLN A 103 -3.14 -15.89 -5.47
CA GLN A 103 -2.86 -15.53 -4.08
C GLN A 103 -1.65 -14.61 -4.03
N TYR A 104 -1.86 -13.37 -3.57
CA TYR A 104 -0.81 -12.36 -3.50
C TYR A 104 -0.21 -12.29 -2.10
N ILE A 105 1.10 -12.49 -1.99
CA ILE A 105 1.86 -12.39 -0.74
C ILE A 105 2.75 -11.16 -0.82
N LEU A 106 2.52 -10.19 0.06
CA LEU A 106 3.23 -8.91 0.02
C LEU A 106 4.11 -8.72 1.26
N ASP A 107 5.22 -8.01 1.07
CA ASP A 107 6.03 -7.54 2.18
C ASP A 107 5.27 -6.52 3.06
N ALA A 108 5.63 -6.46 4.35
CA ALA A 108 5.06 -5.50 5.28
C ALA A 108 5.30 -4.03 4.89
N GLY A 109 6.32 -3.76 4.06
CA GLY A 109 6.57 -2.46 3.44
C GLY A 109 5.41 -1.94 2.60
N TYR A 110 4.56 -2.83 2.05
CA TYR A 110 3.38 -2.46 1.27
C TYR A 110 2.11 -2.25 2.09
N ALA A 111 2.14 -2.49 3.40
CA ALA A 111 0.94 -2.41 4.23
C ALA A 111 0.46 -0.95 4.39
N SER A 112 -0.76 -0.67 3.93
CA SER A 112 -1.48 0.57 4.21
C SER A 112 -2.98 0.37 4.08
N GLU A 113 -3.76 1.19 4.77
CA GLU A 113 -5.22 1.14 4.65
C GLU A 113 -5.67 1.41 3.21
N SER A 114 -5.01 2.33 2.51
CA SER A 114 -5.31 2.63 1.10
C SER A 114 -5.12 1.40 0.23
N ASN A 115 -3.98 0.71 0.35
CA ASN A 115 -3.71 -0.50 -0.43
C ASN A 115 -4.72 -1.61 -0.12
N PHE A 116 -5.01 -1.86 1.16
CA PHE A 116 -5.98 -2.89 1.52
C PHE A 116 -7.39 -2.55 1.08
N ARG A 117 -7.75 -1.26 1.00
CA ARG A 117 -9.03 -0.81 0.45
C ARG A 117 -9.10 -1.02 -1.06
N THR A 118 -8.09 -0.59 -1.80
CA THR A 118 -8.08 -0.68 -3.27
C THR A 118 -7.95 -2.13 -3.73
N LEU A 119 -7.14 -2.93 -3.03
CA LEU A 119 -6.85 -4.33 -3.38
C LEU A 119 -7.74 -5.33 -2.64
N LYS A 120 -8.86 -4.88 -2.04
CA LYS A 120 -9.79 -5.74 -1.28
C LYS A 120 -10.36 -6.90 -2.09
N ASP A 121 -10.41 -6.72 -3.42
CA ASP A 121 -10.96 -7.68 -4.36
C ASP A 121 -9.90 -8.68 -4.85
N PHE A 122 -8.65 -8.62 -4.38
CA PHE A 122 -7.61 -9.63 -4.62
C PHE A 122 -7.43 -10.55 -3.41
N ASP A 123 -6.97 -11.79 -3.60
CA ASP A 123 -6.66 -12.68 -2.47
C ASP A 123 -5.30 -12.33 -1.85
N LEU A 124 -5.28 -11.29 -1.01
CA LEU A 124 -4.06 -10.66 -0.49
C LEU A 124 -3.66 -11.16 0.91
N TYR A 125 -2.35 -11.31 1.17
CA TYR A 125 -1.76 -11.64 2.47
C TYR A 125 -0.59 -10.70 2.76
N CYS A 126 -0.75 -9.78 3.72
CA CYS A 126 0.25 -8.75 4.02
C CYS A 126 0.16 -8.27 5.48
N PRO A 127 1.14 -8.54 6.35
CA PRO A 127 1.14 -8.04 7.72
C PRO A 127 1.50 -6.57 7.74
N ASP A 128 0.84 -5.78 8.58
CA ASP A 128 1.32 -4.43 8.86
C ASP A 128 2.49 -4.41 9.85
N ARG A 129 3.15 -3.25 9.93
CA ARG A 129 4.34 -2.99 10.75
C ARG A 129 4.19 -3.37 12.24
N THR A 130 2.97 -3.37 12.78
CA THR A 130 2.74 -3.72 14.19
C THR A 130 2.78 -5.21 14.42
N ILE A 131 2.32 -6.02 13.44
CA ILE A 131 2.30 -7.47 13.54
C ILE A 131 3.45 -8.15 12.79
N THR A 132 4.21 -7.42 11.96
CA THR A 132 5.34 -7.97 11.17
C THR A 132 6.32 -8.75 12.02
N LYS A 133 6.67 -8.27 13.23
CA LYS A 133 7.61 -8.94 14.14
C LYS A 133 7.20 -10.39 14.45
N LEU A 134 5.90 -10.67 14.47
CA LEU A 134 5.40 -12.01 14.72
C LEU A 134 5.81 -12.95 13.58
N PHE A 135 5.91 -12.47 12.35
CA PHE A 135 6.22 -13.25 11.16
C PHE A 135 7.72 -13.32 10.81
N GLN A 136 8.62 -12.76 11.63
CA GLN A 136 10.04 -12.56 11.29
C GLN A 136 10.96 -13.80 11.39
N ALA A 137 10.45 -15.01 11.64
CA ALA A 137 11.29 -16.16 11.95
C ALA A 137 11.00 -17.46 11.17
N GLY A 138 10.27 -17.41 10.05
CA GLY A 138 9.88 -18.61 9.29
C GLY A 138 8.94 -19.58 10.03
N LYS A 139 8.69 -19.35 11.33
CA LYS A 139 7.74 -20.08 12.18
C LYS A 139 6.34 -19.51 12.00
N ILE A 140 5.32 -20.38 12.04
CA ILE A 140 3.91 -19.99 12.05
C ILE A 140 3.60 -19.32 13.41
N PRO A 141 3.42 -18.00 13.50
CA PRO A 141 3.38 -17.31 14.79
C PRO A 141 2.01 -17.52 15.44
N LYS A 142 1.92 -18.01 16.67
CA LYS A 142 0.66 -17.96 17.46
C LYS A 142 0.45 -16.50 17.87
N LEU A 143 -0.50 -15.79 17.24
CA LEU A 143 -0.80 -14.42 17.63
C LEU A 143 -1.37 -14.41 19.06
N PRO A 144 -0.93 -13.51 19.96
CA PRO A 144 -1.68 -13.25 21.19
C PRO A 144 -3.11 -12.82 20.82
N ALA A 145 -4.10 -13.24 21.61
CA ALA A 145 -5.46 -12.74 21.45
C ALA A 145 -5.43 -11.20 21.48
N LEU A 146 -6.05 -10.56 20.49
CA LEU A 146 -6.12 -9.09 20.39
C LEU A 146 -6.52 -8.50 21.76
N LEU A 147 -5.64 -7.68 22.34
CA LEU A 147 -5.95 -6.88 23.53
C LEU A 147 -7.23 -6.07 23.26
N LYS A 148 -8.32 -6.43 23.94
CA LYS A 148 -9.65 -5.81 23.85
C LYS A 148 -9.63 -4.38 24.42
N ARG A 149 -9.01 -3.40 23.76
CA ARG A 149 -9.14 -1.97 24.15
C ARG A 149 -10.25 -1.27 23.35
N LYS A 150 -11.13 -0.54 24.06
CA LYS A 150 -12.40 0.06 23.60
C LYS A 150 -12.21 1.49 22.97
N PRO A 151 -13.06 1.94 22.02
CA PRO A 151 -13.14 3.32 21.50
C PRO A 151 -14.20 4.21 22.10
N LYS A 152 -14.13 5.47 21.66
CA LYS A 152 -15.15 6.50 21.83
C LYS A 152 -16.01 6.83 20.57
N GLN A 153 -15.58 6.84 19.28
CA GLN A 153 -16.44 7.22 18.09
C GLN A 153 -15.96 6.80 16.64
N ILE A 154 -16.85 6.85 15.62
CA ILE A 154 -16.66 6.64 14.14
C ILE A 154 -16.79 7.95 13.36
N ARG A 155 -15.89 8.22 12.40
CA ARG A 155 -15.83 9.47 11.62
C ARG A 155 -16.60 9.42 10.29
N PHE A 156 -17.39 10.45 10.00
CA PHE A 156 -18.01 10.72 8.71
C PHE A 156 -17.64 12.13 8.26
N ALA A 157 -17.15 12.28 7.03
CA ALA A 157 -16.74 13.58 6.50
C ALA A 157 -17.93 14.27 5.82
N PHE A 158 -18.18 15.54 6.14
CA PHE A 158 -19.19 16.35 5.49
C PHE A 158 -18.61 17.10 4.29
N GLU A 159 -19.28 17.00 3.16
CA GLU A 159 -18.97 17.71 1.94
C GLU A 159 -20.02 18.80 1.72
N LYS A 160 -19.62 20.05 1.97
CA LYS A 160 -20.53 21.21 1.96
C LYS A 160 -21.12 21.48 0.57
N ILE A 161 -20.29 21.39 -0.49
CA ILE A 161 -20.71 21.68 -1.88
C ILE A 161 -21.90 20.83 -2.29
N HIS A 162 -21.86 19.54 -1.95
CA HIS A 162 -22.87 18.56 -2.35
C HIS A 162 -23.88 18.26 -1.23
N ASN A 163 -23.81 18.99 -0.10
CA ASN A 163 -24.60 18.78 1.11
C ASN A 163 -24.78 17.28 1.46
N ARG A 164 -23.67 16.57 1.64
CA ARG A 164 -23.66 15.11 1.84
C ARG A 164 -22.59 14.68 2.82
N PHE A 165 -22.80 13.53 3.46
CA PHE A 165 -21.76 12.86 4.24
C PHE A 165 -21.15 11.70 3.45
N VAL A 166 -19.84 11.52 3.58
CA VAL A 166 -19.10 10.37 3.08
C VAL A 166 -18.65 9.53 4.27
N CYS A 167 -19.06 8.26 4.27
CA CYS A 167 -18.64 7.31 5.30
C CYS A 167 -17.24 6.71 4.99
N PRO A 168 -16.60 6.01 5.94
CA PRO A 168 -15.27 5.40 5.73
C PRO A 168 -15.20 4.45 4.53
N THR A 169 -16.31 3.79 4.17
CA THR A 169 -16.37 2.90 2.99
C THR A 169 -16.53 3.64 1.66
N GLY A 170 -16.62 4.97 1.67
CA GLY A 170 -16.86 5.80 0.48
C GLY A 170 -18.32 5.91 0.06
N ARG A 171 -19.26 5.30 0.80
CA ARG A 171 -20.70 5.45 0.52
C ARG A 171 -21.20 6.83 0.95
N ILE A 172 -22.13 7.36 0.16
CA ILE A 172 -22.72 8.68 0.35
C ILE A 172 -24.00 8.57 1.20
N LEU A 173 -24.16 9.51 2.12
CA LEU A 173 -25.38 9.79 2.86
C LEU A 173 -25.93 11.13 2.37
N LYS A 174 -27.11 11.11 1.76
CA LYS A 174 -27.78 12.28 1.19
C LYS A 174 -28.65 12.97 2.25
N PHE A 175 -28.77 14.28 2.17
CA PHE A 175 -29.76 15.03 2.95
C PHE A 175 -31.17 14.53 2.61
N ARG A 176 -32.01 14.36 3.63
CA ARG A 176 -33.40 13.88 3.46
C ARG A 176 -34.42 14.89 3.94
N SER A 177 -34.21 15.45 5.12
CA SER A 177 -35.19 16.31 5.77
C SER A 177 -34.55 17.09 6.90
N GLU A 178 -35.07 18.28 7.17
CA GLU A 178 -34.78 19.00 8.40
C GLU A 178 -35.85 18.69 9.45
N LYS A 179 -35.44 18.54 10.71
CA LYS A 179 -36.30 18.26 11.84
C LYS A 179 -36.13 19.34 12.88
N HIS A 180 -37.22 19.96 13.30
CA HIS A 180 -37.21 20.87 14.42
C HIS A 180 -37.38 20.06 15.71
N LEU A 181 -36.35 20.04 16.56
CA LEU A 181 -36.43 19.38 17.87
C LEU A 181 -36.75 20.46 18.91
N HIS A 182 -37.83 20.26 19.69
CA HIS A 182 -38.23 21.17 20.77
C HIS A 182 -37.03 21.47 21.69
N GLY A 183 -36.69 22.76 21.83
CA GLY A 183 -35.60 23.25 22.67
C GLY A 183 -34.18 23.00 22.15
N LYS A 184 -33.97 22.45 20.94
CA LYS A 184 -32.64 22.15 20.38
C LYS A 184 -32.40 22.68 18.96
N GLY A 185 -33.37 23.36 18.36
CA GLY A 185 -33.28 23.97 17.03
C GLY A 185 -33.31 22.96 15.88
N SER A 186 -33.02 23.44 14.67
CA SER A 186 -33.10 22.68 13.42
C SER A 186 -31.97 21.65 13.28
N HIS A 187 -32.35 20.41 12.98
CA HIS A 187 -31.43 19.30 12.76
C HIS A 187 -31.61 18.69 11.37
N SER A 188 -30.51 18.59 10.63
CA SER A 188 -30.45 17.96 9.32
C SER A 188 -30.29 16.44 9.44
N ASP A 189 -31.19 15.68 8.82
CA ASP A 189 -31.16 14.21 8.73
C ASP A 189 -30.56 13.77 7.40
N PHE A 190 -29.43 13.05 7.47
CA PHE A 190 -28.74 12.47 6.32
C PHE A 190 -28.84 10.96 6.33
N ARG A 191 -29.21 10.33 5.21
CA ARG A 191 -29.40 8.87 5.12
C ARG A 191 -28.69 8.26 3.92
N SER A 192 -28.22 7.03 4.08
CA SER A 192 -27.75 6.22 2.95
C SER A 192 -28.83 5.22 2.51
N THR A 193 -28.99 5.08 1.20
CA THR A 193 -29.91 4.10 0.58
C THR A 193 -29.19 2.81 0.16
N GLY A 194 -27.88 2.89 -0.16
CA GLY A 194 -27.09 1.75 -0.63
C GLY A 194 -26.32 1.01 0.46
N CYS A 195 -26.96 0.64 1.58
CA CYS A 195 -26.29 0.00 2.74
C CYS A 195 -26.62 -1.50 2.94
N SER A 196 -27.36 -2.14 2.03
CA SER A 196 -27.68 -3.58 2.07
C SER A 196 -26.43 -4.44 2.22
N ASP A 197 -25.47 -4.26 1.30
CA ASP A 197 -24.28 -5.12 1.15
C ASP A 197 -23.05 -4.49 1.83
N CYS A 198 -23.28 -3.65 2.85
CA CYS A 198 -22.19 -3.02 3.57
C CYS A 198 -21.64 -3.97 4.64
N LYS A 199 -20.39 -4.39 4.48
CA LYS A 199 -19.65 -5.08 5.56
C LYS A 199 -19.58 -4.22 6.84
N LEU A 200 -19.67 -2.88 6.70
CA LEU A 200 -19.76 -1.93 7.82
C LEU A 200 -21.17 -1.63 8.34
N LYS A 201 -22.23 -2.28 7.83
CA LYS A 201 -23.64 -1.98 8.19
C LYS A 201 -23.88 -2.08 9.70
N ARG A 202 -23.29 -3.08 10.36
CA ARG A 202 -23.42 -3.32 11.80
C ARG A 202 -22.67 -2.28 12.64
N PHE A 203 -21.69 -1.61 12.07
CA PHE A 203 -20.80 -0.67 12.75
C PHE A 203 -21.17 0.81 12.51
N CYS A 204 -21.92 1.14 11.46
CA CYS A 204 -22.18 2.51 10.99
C CYS A 204 -22.86 3.48 12.00
N THR A 205 -24.21 3.55 12.05
CA THR A 205 -24.94 4.42 12.99
C THR A 205 -25.88 3.62 13.90
N LYS A 206 -26.24 4.20 15.05
CA LYS A 206 -27.05 3.56 16.12
C LYS A 206 -28.45 3.11 15.67
N GLY A 207 -29.03 3.75 14.64
CA GLY A 207 -30.39 3.48 14.16
C GLY A 207 -30.53 2.31 13.19
N LYS A 208 -31.77 1.76 13.10
CA LYS A 208 -32.18 0.80 12.05
C LYS A 208 -32.06 1.44 10.66
N LYS A 209 -32.48 2.70 10.56
CA LYS A 209 -32.26 3.57 9.40
C LYS A 209 -30.87 4.17 9.57
N LYS A 210 -29.95 3.93 8.62
CA LYS A 210 -28.55 4.40 8.70
C LYS A 210 -28.47 5.90 8.45
N SER A 211 -28.86 6.64 9.49
CA SER A 211 -29.02 8.08 9.49
C SER A 211 -28.01 8.78 10.41
N ILE A 212 -27.57 9.95 9.99
CA ILE A 212 -26.82 10.92 10.78
C ILE A 212 -27.75 12.10 11.00
N LEU A 213 -28.01 12.44 12.27
CA LEU A 213 -28.78 13.61 12.65
C LEU A 213 -27.82 14.60 13.28
N VAL A 214 -27.67 15.77 12.68
CA VAL A 214 -26.72 16.81 13.11
C VAL A 214 -27.44 18.15 13.15
N ASN A 215 -27.18 18.96 14.17
CA ASN A 215 -27.72 20.32 14.24
C ASN A 215 -27.18 21.13 13.04
N SER A 216 -28.09 21.75 12.29
CA SER A 216 -27.80 22.45 11.04
C SER A 216 -26.76 23.58 11.23
N ASN A 217 -26.68 24.16 12.43
CA ASN A 217 -25.73 25.24 12.75
C ASN A 217 -24.26 24.78 12.81
N TYR A 218 -23.99 23.48 12.93
CA TYR A 218 -22.63 22.93 13.00
C TYR A 218 -22.06 22.49 11.65
N LEU A 219 -22.85 22.51 10.57
CA LEU A 219 -22.46 22.05 9.24
C LEU A 219 -21.57 23.08 8.52
N LYS A 220 -20.37 23.30 9.05
CA LYS A 220 -19.33 24.14 8.43
C LYS A 220 -18.50 23.33 7.40
N SER A 221 -17.73 24.06 6.58
CA SER A 221 -16.67 23.46 5.77
C SER A 221 -15.76 22.59 6.67
N ASN A 222 -15.48 21.34 6.26
CA ASN A 222 -14.70 20.35 7.02
C ASN A 222 -15.35 19.77 8.29
N TYR A 223 -16.68 19.84 8.42
CA TYR A 223 -17.36 19.18 9.54
C TYR A 223 -17.14 17.65 9.51
N ILE A 224 -16.81 17.08 10.67
CA ILE A 224 -16.63 15.63 10.85
C ILE A 224 -17.63 15.16 11.89
N HIS A 225 -18.59 14.35 11.46
CA HIS A 225 -19.53 13.72 12.38
C HIS A 225 -18.88 12.51 13.06
N LEU A 226 -19.03 12.44 14.38
CA LEU A 226 -18.52 11.36 15.21
C LEU A 226 -19.69 10.52 15.75
N SER A 227 -19.95 9.35 15.16
CA SER A 227 -21.01 8.45 15.63
C SER A 227 -20.48 7.53 16.74
N PRO A 228 -21.14 7.42 17.91
CA PRO A 228 -20.67 6.52 18.97
C PRO A 228 -20.88 5.06 18.55
N SER A 229 -19.79 4.27 18.59
CA SER A 229 -19.77 2.86 18.18
C SER A 229 -20.53 1.97 19.17
N LYS A 230 -21.25 0.96 18.66
CA LYS A 230 -21.61 -0.22 19.47
C LYS A 230 -20.35 -1.10 19.58
N ASN A 231 -19.75 -1.16 20.78
CA ASN A 231 -18.78 -2.17 21.23
C ASN A 231 -17.59 -2.54 20.29
N TYR A 232 -16.87 -1.62 19.64
CA TYR A 232 -15.67 -1.99 18.81
C TYR A 232 -14.71 -0.83 18.51
N SER A 233 -13.36 -1.03 18.60
CA SER A 233 -12.14 -0.14 18.71
C SER A 233 -11.97 1.01 17.66
N PRO A 234 -11.23 2.13 17.93
CA PRO A 234 -11.19 3.29 17.02
C PRO A 234 -10.07 3.19 15.97
N ASN A 235 -8.96 2.54 16.31
CA ASN A 235 -7.88 2.21 15.36
C ASN A 235 -8.33 1.23 14.26
N GLU A 236 -9.54 0.71 14.41
CA GLU A 236 -10.20 -0.26 13.55
C GLU A 236 -11.17 0.40 12.54
N THR A 237 -11.50 1.69 12.67
CA THR A 237 -12.41 2.38 11.72
C THR A 237 -11.68 3.21 10.67
N SER A 238 -10.55 3.84 11.05
CA SER A 238 -9.61 4.45 10.10
C SER A 238 -8.69 3.43 9.43
N SER A 239 -8.62 2.22 9.99
CA SER A 239 -7.77 1.11 9.56
C SER A 239 -8.59 -0.19 9.43
N PHE A 240 -9.81 -0.10 8.92
CA PHE A 240 -10.74 -1.23 8.81
C PHE A 240 -10.17 -2.35 7.96
N TYR A 241 -9.65 -2.02 6.77
CA TYR A 241 -9.09 -3.02 5.87
C TYR A 241 -7.80 -3.61 6.44
N THR A 242 -7.02 -2.82 7.18
CA THR A 242 -5.86 -3.31 7.95
C THR A 242 -6.29 -4.30 9.03
N MET A 243 -7.36 -4.04 9.77
CA MET A 243 -7.90 -4.96 10.76
C MET A 243 -8.41 -6.27 10.12
N GLU A 244 -9.13 -6.18 9.01
CA GLU A 244 -9.58 -7.35 8.26
C GLU A 244 -8.39 -8.20 7.79
N MET A 245 -7.31 -7.55 7.33
CA MET A 245 -6.06 -8.24 7.00
C MET A 245 -5.44 -8.94 8.21
N ARG A 246 -5.40 -8.28 9.38
CA ARG A 246 -4.93 -8.91 10.64
C ARG A 246 -5.75 -10.14 11.01
N ARG A 247 -7.08 -10.03 10.94
CA ARG A 247 -8.01 -11.17 11.19
C ARG A 247 -7.74 -12.30 10.22
N LYS A 248 -7.61 -12.00 8.94
CA LYS A 248 -7.25 -12.99 7.91
C LYS A 248 -5.94 -13.70 8.25
N LEU A 249 -4.93 -12.97 8.69
CA LEU A 249 -3.62 -13.50 9.08
C LEU A 249 -3.60 -14.25 10.43
N GLN A 250 -4.67 -14.21 11.24
CA GLN A 250 -4.80 -15.06 12.44
C GLN A 250 -5.11 -16.52 12.06
N ILE A 251 -5.83 -16.71 10.95
CA ILE A 251 -6.22 -18.03 10.45
C ILE A 251 -4.95 -18.86 10.17
N PRO A 252 -4.81 -20.08 10.73
CA PRO A 252 -3.62 -20.92 10.54
C PRO A 252 -3.28 -21.17 9.06
N LYS A 253 -4.30 -21.39 8.21
CA LYS A 253 -4.13 -21.58 6.77
C LYS A 253 -3.51 -20.33 6.10
N SER A 254 -4.00 -19.13 6.43
CA SER A 254 -3.44 -17.87 5.91
C SER A 254 -2.00 -17.65 6.32
N ARG A 255 -1.63 -18.03 7.55
CA ARG A 255 -0.23 -17.97 8.01
C ARG A 255 0.68 -18.91 7.21
N LYS A 256 0.21 -20.13 6.93
CA LYS A 256 0.95 -21.07 6.06
C LYS A 256 1.12 -20.52 4.64
N ILE A 257 0.12 -19.84 4.10
CA ILE A 257 0.22 -19.17 2.79
C ILE A 257 1.25 -18.04 2.87
N TYR A 258 1.14 -17.14 3.84
CA TYR A 258 2.06 -16.02 3.99
C TYR A 258 3.52 -16.46 4.23
N ALA A 259 3.73 -17.57 4.95
CA ALA A 259 5.05 -18.13 5.21
C ALA A 259 5.82 -18.48 3.92
N LYS A 260 5.14 -18.70 2.79
CA LYS A 260 5.78 -18.89 1.48
C LYS A 260 6.58 -17.68 1.01
N ARG A 261 6.42 -16.49 1.62
CA ARG A 261 7.24 -15.28 1.34
C ARG A 261 8.74 -15.55 1.51
N PHE A 262 9.11 -16.29 2.55
CA PHE A 262 10.50 -16.52 2.93
C PHE A 262 11.27 -17.35 1.88
N PRO A 263 10.81 -18.56 1.48
CA PRO A 263 11.50 -19.33 0.45
C PRO A 263 11.34 -18.76 -0.98
N SER A 264 10.40 -17.83 -1.21
CA SER A 264 10.16 -17.24 -2.53
C SER A 264 10.93 -15.92 -2.71
N VAL A 265 10.26 -14.78 -2.57
CA VAL A 265 10.79 -13.46 -2.90
C VAL A 265 12.03 -13.10 -2.08
N GLU A 266 12.06 -13.46 -0.79
CA GLU A 266 13.26 -13.22 0.04
C GLU A 266 14.43 -14.10 -0.42
N GLY A 267 14.17 -15.37 -0.75
CA GLY A 267 15.16 -16.27 -1.34
C GLY A 267 15.72 -15.75 -2.66
N VAL A 268 14.86 -15.30 -3.57
CA VAL A 268 15.26 -14.69 -4.85
C VAL A 268 16.13 -13.45 -4.63
N PHE A 269 15.71 -12.53 -3.75
CA PHE A 269 16.54 -11.37 -3.44
C PHE A 269 17.83 -11.74 -2.70
N GLY A 270 17.84 -12.81 -1.90
CA GLY A 270 19.03 -13.36 -1.27
C GLY A 270 20.06 -13.82 -2.29
N VAL A 271 19.64 -14.54 -3.33
CA VAL A 271 20.51 -14.95 -4.45
C VAL A 271 21.03 -13.74 -5.22
N ILE A 272 20.14 -12.82 -5.63
CA ILE A 272 20.53 -11.65 -6.43
C ILE A 272 21.47 -10.73 -5.66
N LYS A 273 21.15 -10.39 -4.41
CA LYS A 273 21.92 -9.40 -3.63
C LYS A 273 23.14 -10.02 -2.95
N GLY A 274 23.00 -11.24 -2.44
CA GLY A 274 24.05 -11.97 -1.71
C GLY A 274 24.97 -12.72 -2.68
N ALA A 275 24.50 -13.86 -3.19
CA ALA A 275 25.32 -14.77 -3.99
C ALA A 275 25.91 -14.10 -5.25
N ARG A 276 25.11 -13.27 -5.94
CA ARG A 276 25.52 -12.56 -7.16
C ARG A 276 26.05 -11.14 -6.92
N LYS A 277 26.15 -10.72 -5.65
CA LYS A 277 26.65 -9.39 -5.24
C LYS A 277 25.90 -8.20 -5.90
N GLY A 278 24.68 -8.40 -6.41
CA GLY A 278 23.87 -7.40 -7.12
C GLY A 278 23.17 -6.39 -6.21
N SER A 279 23.81 -5.97 -5.12
CA SER A 279 23.19 -5.10 -4.10
C SER A 279 23.18 -3.61 -4.44
N LYS A 280 23.95 -3.20 -5.46
CA LYS A 280 24.06 -1.82 -5.96
C LYS A 280 23.78 -1.79 -7.46
N PHE A 281 23.33 -0.67 -7.98
CA PHE A 281 23.25 -0.43 -9.43
C PHE A 281 24.55 0.24 -9.90
N LEU A 282 24.97 -0.10 -11.12
CA LEU A 282 26.18 0.42 -11.75
C LEU A 282 25.86 1.48 -12.80
N ARG A 283 24.64 1.45 -13.35
CA ARG A 283 24.15 2.44 -14.30
C ARG A 283 23.52 3.64 -13.61
N LYS A 284 23.36 4.72 -14.38
CA LYS A 284 22.73 5.97 -13.96
C LYS A 284 21.49 6.32 -14.76
N GLY A 285 20.55 7.00 -14.14
CA GLY A 285 19.24 7.34 -14.72
C GLY A 285 18.24 6.17 -14.66
N LEU A 286 16.95 6.51 -14.56
CA LEU A 286 15.89 5.53 -14.30
C LEU A 286 15.82 4.43 -15.37
N GLU A 287 15.96 4.80 -16.63
CA GLU A 287 15.88 3.88 -17.77
C GLU A 287 17.01 2.84 -17.73
N ASN A 288 18.26 3.28 -17.64
CA ASN A 288 19.41 2.37 -17.61
C ASN A 288 19.42 1.48 -16.37
N VAL A 289 18.97 2.01 -15.22
CA VAL A 289 18.84 1.22 -14.00
C VAL A 289 17.70 0.19 -14.12
N SER A 290 16.61 0.53 -14.80
CA SER A 290 15.53 -0.40 -15.11
C SER A 290 16.00 -1.53 -16.03
N LEU A 291 16.83 -1.21 -17.03
CA LEU A 291 17.47 -2.20 -17.90
C LEU A 291 18.38 -3.13 -17.08
N GLU A 292 19.29 -2.58 -16.28
CA GLU A 292 20.19 -3.35 -15.40
C GLU A 292 19.41 -4.25 -14.43
N CYS A 293 18.28 -3.77 -13.89
CA CYS A 293 17.39 -4.58 -13.06
C CYS A 293 16.74 -5.73 -13.85
N SER A 294 16.31 -5.48 -15.08
CA SER A 294 15.72 -6.48 -15.98
C SER A 294 16.72 -7.58 -16.34
N GLU A 295 17.96 -7.21 -16.65
CA GLU A 295 19.04 -8.17 -16.92
C GLU A 295 19.29 -9.10 -15.73
N ARG A 296 19.37 -8.54 -14.52
CA ARG A 296 19.56 -9.33 -13.29
C ARG A 296 18.41 -10.30 -13.02
N CYS A 297 17.17 -9.85 -13.23
CA CYS A 297 15.98 -10.68 -13.09
C CYS A 297 15.96 -11.80 -14.13
N SER A 298 16.32 -11.49 -15.38
CA SER A 298 16.39 -12.46 -16.48
C SER A 298 17.47 -13.52 -16.22
N ALA A 299 18.66 -13.11 -15.80
CA ALA A 299 19.73 -14.01 -15.40
C ALA A 299 19.33 -14.92 -14.22
N HIS A 300 18.47 -14.45 -13.30
CA HIS A 300 17.92 -15.29 -12.23
C HIS A 300 17.00 -16.37 -12.79
N ASN A 301 16.07 -15.98 -13.67
CA ASN A 301 15.15 -16.90 -14.32
C ASN A 301 15.88 -17.93 -15.20
N ILE A 302 16.87 -17.52 -15.98
CA ILE A 302 17.71 -18.43 -16.78
C ILE A 302 18.40 -19.44 -15.86
N GLY A 303 18.98 -18.99 -14.74
CA GLY A 303 19.58 -19.89 -13.74
C GLY A 303 18.57 -20.90 -13.17
N LYS A 304 17.33 -20.48 -12.94
CA LYS A 304 16.24 -21.37 -12.51
C LYS A 304 15.87 -22.40 -13.58
N LEU A 305 15.82 -22.00 -14.85
CA LEU A 305 15.48 -22.87 -15.98
C LEU A 305 16.58 -23.89 -16.28
N CYS A 306 17.85 -23.49 -16.24
CA CYS A 306 19.00 -24.38 -16.39
C CYS A 306 19.20 -25.30 -15.17
N GLY A 307 18.32 -25.19 -14.16
CA GLY A 307 18.24 -26.13 -13.05
C GLY A 307 19.24 -25.93 -11.93
N PHE A 308 19.85 -24.72 -11.77
CA PHE A 308 20.93 -24.44 -10.80
C PHE A 308 21.70 -25.72 -10.42
N ARG A 309 22.32 -26.36 -11.42
CA ARG A 309 23.35 -27.36 -11.11
C ARG A 309 24.41 -26.59 -10.35
N ASN A 310 24.50 -26.81 -9.05
CA ASN A 310 25.52 -26.23 -8.20
C ASN A 310 26.87 -26.47 -8.90
N ILE A 311 27.48 -25.40 -9.38
CA ILE A 311 28.93 -25.32 -9.57
C ILE A 311 29.46 -24.76 -8.27
#